data_AF-A0A4D6LT53-F1
#
_entry.id   AF-A0A4D6LT53-F1
#
_cell.length_a   1.000
_cell.length_b   1.000
_cell.length_c   1.000
_cell.angle_alpha   90.00
_cell.angle_beta   90.00
_cell.angle_gamma   90.00
#
_symmetry.space_group_name_H-M   'P 1'
#
loop_
_entity.id
_entity.type
_entity.pdbx_description
1 polymer ?
#
loop_
_entity_poly.entity_id
_entity_poly.type
_entity_poly.pdbx_seq_one_letter_code
_entity_poly.pdbx_strand_id
1 'polypeptide(L)'
;MASQQHIEKMQLRQNFRNFWHTDLFTTIQADTPYCCFALWCAPCVSYLLRKRALYDDMSRYTCCAGYMPCSGRCGESRYPELCLATEVVCCFGNSVASTRFLLQDEFNIQTTQCDNCIIGFMFCLQQLACIFSIIALIVGNSELREASQVLSCLADFVYCTVCACMQTQHKIEMDKRDGKFGPQPVMVAPSVQQMSRFDQAVPPFVGYASHA
;
A
#
# COMPACT_ATOMS: atom_id res chain seq x y z
N MET A 1 8.38 -15.18 17.97
CA MET A 1 6.96 -15.52 17.69
C MET A 1 6.33 -14.57 16.67
N ALA A 2 6.33 -13.24 16.87
CA ALA A 2 5.81 -12.30 15.85
C ALA A 2 6.51 -12.41 14.48
N SER A 3 7.84 -12.57 14.44
CA SER A 3 8.60 -12.72 13.18
C SER A 3 8.20 -13.98 12.36
N GLN A 4 8.02 -15.14 13.01
CA GLN A 4 7.57 -16.37 12.33
C GLN A 4 6.16 -16.22 11.75
N GLN A 5 5.27 -15.57 12.48
CA GLN A 5 3.90 -15.30 12.04
C GLN A 5 3.84 -14.38 10.81
N HIS A 6 4.76 -13.41 10.70
CA HIS A 6 4.87 -12.57 9.50
C HIS A 6 5.37 -13.35 8.28
N ILE A 7 6.28 -14.31 8.50
CA ILE A 7 6.82 -15.18 7.45
C ILE A 7 5.71 -16.11 6.93
N GLU A 8 4.92 -16.72 7.81
CA GLU A 8 3.78 -17.56 7.42
C GLU A 8 2.74 -16.77 6.63
N LYS A 9 2.41 -15.54 7.04
CA LYS A 9 1.51 -14.65 6.26
C LYS A 9 2.08 -14.34 4.88
N MET A 10 3.39 -14.09 4.77
CA MET A 10 4.03 -13.88 3.46
C MET A 10 3.97 -15.14 2.59
N GLN A 11 4.15 -16.33 3.17
CA GLN A 11 4.02 -17.61 2.45
C GLN A 11 2.56 -17.87 2.02
N LEU A 12 1.58 -17.54 2.86
CA LEU A 12 0.16 -17.65 2.49
C LEU A 12 -0.18 -16.78 1.28
N ARG A 13 0.34 -15.53 1.26
CA ARG A 13 0.15 -14.58 0.16
C ARG A 13 0.76 -15.06 -1.16
N GLN A 14 1.72 -15.99 -1.14
CA GLN A 14 2.25 -16.61 -2.35
C GLN A 14 1.29 -17.63 -2.97
N ASN A 15 0.36 -18.17 -2.18
CA ASN A 15 -0.63 -19.16 -2.62
C ASN A 15 -1.97 -18.52 -3.04
N PHE A 16 -2.04 -17.20 -3.03
CA PHE A 16 -3.18 -16.44 -3.51
C PHE A 16 -3.39 -16.65 -5.01
N ARG A 17 -4.66 -16.85 -5.40
CA ARG A 17 -5.03 -17.24 -6.77
C ARG A 17 -5.45 -16.06 -7.64
N ASN A 18 -5.81 -14.93 -7.04
CA ASN A 18 -6.26 -13.76 -7.77
C ASN A 18 -5.10 -12.81 -8.08
N PHE A 19 -5.21 -12.07 -9.20
CA PHE A 19 -4.28 -11.02 -9.58
C PHE A 19 -4.96 -9.66 -9.47
N TRP A 20 -4.15 -8.60 -9.37
CA TRP A 20 -4.63 -7.22 -9.43
C TRP A 20 -5.42 -6.99 -10.71
N HIS A 21 -6.51 -6.23 -10.64
CA HIS A 21 -7.30 -5.92 -11.83
C HIS A 21 -6.52 -5.13 -12.89
N THR A 22 -5.54 -4.34 -12.45
CA THR A 22 -4.71 -3.50 -13.32
C THR A 22 -3.27 -3.55 -12.84
N ASP A 23 -2.33 -3.74 -13.76
CA ASP A 23 -0.90 -3.68 -13.46
C ASP A 23 -0.45 -2.25 -13.11
N LEU A 24 0.63 -2.12 -12.35
CA LEU A 24 1.14 -0.81 -11.94
C LEU A 24 1.39 0.14 -13.13
N PHE A 25 1.88 -0.38 -14.25
CA PHE A 25 2.12 0.42 -15.46
C PHE A 25 0.83 0.91 -16.12
N THR A 26 -0.20 0.06 -16.14
CA THR A 26 -1.47 0.38 -16.81
C THR A 26 -2.39 1.22 -15.93
N THR A 27 -2.12 1.33 -14.62
CA THR A 27 -2.90 2.21 -13.72
C THR A 27 -2.91 3.67 -14.14
N ILE A 28 -1.81 4.18 -14.72
CA ILE A 28 -1.71 5.55 -15.22
C ILE A 28 -2.71 5.79 -16.36
N GLN A 29 -2.91 4.79 -17.21
CA GLN A 29 -3.86 4.86 -18.33
C GLN A 29 -5.29 4.58 -17.90
N ALA A 30 -5.49 3.69 -16.93
CA ALA A 30 -6.81 3.34 -16.41
C ALA A 30 -7.47 4.50 -15.64
N ASP A 31 -6.69 5.28 -14.89
CA ASP A 31 -7.20 6.35 -14.03
C ASP A 31 -6.21 7.53 -13.92
N THR A 32 -5.86 8.14 -15.06
CA THR A 32 -4.94 9.30 -15.14
C THR A 32 -5.27 10.44 -14.17
N PRO A 33 -6.53 10.94 -14.06
CA PRO A 33 -6.81 12.07 -13.18
C PRO A 33 -6.57 11.72 -11.70
N TYR A 34 -6.84 10.47 -11.30
CA TYR A 34 -6.60 10.02 -9.94
C TYR A 34 -5.10 9.82 -9.67
N CYS A 35 -4.35 9.31 -10.65
CA CYS A 35 -2.90 9.20 -10.55
C CYS A 35 -2.24 10.58 -10.40
N CYS A 36 -2.69 11.59 -11.14
CA CYS A 36 -2.23 12.98 -10.99
C CYS A 36 -2.60 13.55 -9.61
N PHE A 37 -3.79 13.25 -9.09
CA PHE A 37 -4.18 13.65 -7.74
C PHE A 37 -3.31 12.98 -6.66
N ALA A 38 -2.99 11.69 -6.83
CA ALA A 38 -2.11 10.94 -5.93
C ALA A 38 -0.66 11.43 -5.99
N LEU A 39 -0.20 11.94 -7.14
CA LEU A 39 1.10 12.62 -7.27
C LEU A 39 1.12 13.95 -6.52
N TRP A 40 0.06 14.75 -6.60
CA TRP A 40 0.02 16.10 -6.02
C TRP A 40 -0.26 16.11 -4.51
N CYS A 41 -1.16 15.26 -4.02
CA CYS A 41 -1.37 15.05 -2.59
C CYS A 41 -1.40 13.57 -2.22
N ALA A 42 -0.21 12.95 -2.22
CA ALA A 42 -0.06 11.56 -1.81
C ALA A 42 -0.61 11.27 -0.38
N PRO A 43 -0.37 12.11 0.65
CA PRO A 43 -0.91 11.85 1.98
C PRO A 43 -2.44 11.91 2.03
N CYS A 44 -3.06 12.84 1.29
CA CYS A 44 -4.52 12.95 1.20
C CYS A 44 -5.13 11.67 0.62
N VAL A 45 -4.55 11.18 -0.47
CA VAL A 45 -5.02 9.97 -1.15
C VAL A 45 -4.85 8.76 -0.24
N SER A 46 -3.71 8.61 0.43
CA SER A 46 -3.49 7.52 1.38
C SER A 46 -4.50 7.54 2.52
N TYR A 47 -4.86 8.72 3.04
CA TYR A 47 -5.88 8.86 4.08
C TYR A 47 -7.25 8.37 3.60
N LEU A 48 -7.69 8.85 2.43
CA LEU A 48 -8.98 8.48 1.85
C LEU A 48 -9.04 6.98 1.52
N LEU A 49 -7.98 6.43 0.92
CA LEU A 49 -7.91 5.01 0.60
C LEU A 49 -7.92 4.15 1.86
N ARG A 50 -7.23 4.56 2.91
CA ARG A 50 -7.19 3.83 4.17
C ARG A 50 -8.55 3.82 4.86
N LYS A 51 -9.21 4.98 4.92
CA LYS A 51 -10.57 5.12 5.48
C LYS A 51 -11.59 4.28 4.68
N ARG A 52 -11.48 4.29 3.35
CA ARG A 52 -12.30 3.46 2.45
C ARG A 52 -12.01 1.96 2.57
N ALA A 53 -10.76 1.57 2.76
CA ALA A 53 -10.37 0.19 2.97
C ALA A 53 -10.95 -0.36 4.29
N LEU A 54 -11.13 0.50 5.30
CA LEU A 54 -11.77 0.19 6.58
C LEU A 54 -13.31 0.28 6.55
N TYR A 55 -13.93 0.40 5.37
CA TYR A 55 -15.38 0.56 5.23
C TYR A 55 -15.94 1.78 6.00
N ASP A 56 -15.14 2.84 6.14
CA ASP A 56 -15.46 4.04 6.92
C ASP A 56 -15.61 3.80 8.44
N ASP A 57 -15.38 2.57 8.92
CA ASP A 57 -15.48 2.19 10.32
C ASP A 57 -14.14 2.37 11.04
N MET A 58 -13.93 3.59 11.58
CA MET A 58 -12.70 3.96 12.28
C MET A 58 -12.50 3.22 13.61
N SER A 59 -13.49 2.47 14.11
CA SER A 59 -13.32 1.62 15.31
C SER A 59 -12.37 0.44 15.05
N ARG A 60 -12.19 0.06 13.79
CA ARG A 60 -11.30 -1.03 13.33
C ARG A 60 -9.90 -0.55 13.01
N TYR A 61 -9.64 0.75 13.11
CA TYR A 61 -8.35 1.32 12.78
C TYR A 61 -7.27 0.83 13.75
N THR A 62 -6.13 0.44 13.18
CA THR A 62 -4.89 0.18 13.92
C THR A 62 -3.75 0.79 13.13
N CYS A 63 -2.89 1.55 13.82
CA CYS A 63 -1.78 2.27 13.21
C CYS A 63 -0.89 1.32 12.42
N CYS A 64 -0.56 1.66 11.17
CA CYS A 64 0.31 0.86 10.29
C CYS A 64 -0.12 -0.62 10.18
N ALA A 65 -1.42 -0.94 10.34
CA ALA A 65 -1.96 -2.30 10.44
C ALA A 65 -1.26 -3.20 11.49
N GLY A 66 -0.68 -2.63 12.54
CA GLY A 66 0.02 -3.39 13.57
C GLY A 66 1.43 -3.87 13.19
N TYR A 67 1.95 -3.50 12.01
CA TYR A 67 3.29 -3.90 11.56
C TYR A 67 4.42 -3.09 12.21
N MET A 68 4.10 -1.89 12.71
CA MET A 68 5.09 -0.98 13.28
C MET A 68 5.04 -1.04 14.81
N PRO A 69 6.17 -0.95 15.53
CA PRO A 69 6.20 -0.96 17.00
C PRO A 69 5.50 0.24 17.67
N CYS A 70 5.11 1.27 16.90
CA CYS A 70 4.28 2.37 17.38
C CYS A 70 2.78 2.03 17.50
N SER A 71 2.36 0.88 16.95
CA SER A 71 0.97 0.42 16.97
C SER A 71 0.51 0.05 18.39
N GLY A 72 -0.67 0.51 18.78
CA GLY A 72 -1.29 0.33 20.09
C GLY A 72 -0.81 1.30 21.17
N ARG A 73 0.19 2.16 20.90
CA ARG A 73 0.75 3.11 21.88
C ARG A 73 0.36 4.57 21.64
N CYS A 74 -0.23 4.89 20.48
CA CYS A 74 -0.55 6.27 20.09
C CYS A 74 -1.99 6.71 20.43
N GLY A 75 -2.74 5.97 21.24
CA GLY A 75 -4.11 6.36 21.63
C GLY A 75 -5.17 6.14 20.52
N GLU A 76 -4.93 5.14 19.67
CA GLU A 76 -5.69 4.83 18.45
C GLU A 76 -7.19 4.60 18.69
N SER A 77 -7.55 4.11 19.89
CA SER A 77 -8.94 3.90 20.30
C SER A 77 -9.68 5.19 20.68
N ARG A 78 -8.96 6.27 20.98
CA ARG A 78 -9.56 7.53 21.46
C ARG A 78 -9.70 8.57 20.34
N TYR A 79 -8.75 8.63 19.40
CA TYR A 79 -8.79 9.54 18.24
C TYR A 79 -8.17 8.89 16.98
N PRO A 80 -8.87 7.94 16.34
CA PRO A 80 -8.32 7.17 15.21
C PRO A 80 -8.02 8.03 13.98
N GLU A 81 -8.79 9.09 13.72
CA GLU A 81 -8.56 9.98 12.57
C GLU A 81 -7.26 10.79 12.68
N LEU A 82 -6.89 11.24 13.90
CA LEU A 82 -5.63 11.94 14.14
C LEU A 82 -4.43 11.01 14.03
N CYS A 83 -4.55 9.77 14.52
CA CYS A 83 -3.53 8.75 14.33
C CYS A 83 -3.35 8.42 12.85
N LEU A 84 -4.46 8.29 12.09
CA LEU A 84 -4.41 8.06 10.65
C LEU A 84 -3.77 9.23 9.91
N ALA A 85 -4.10 10.47 10.25
CA ALA A 85 -3.45 11.66 9.68
C ALA A 85 -1.94 11.68 9.97
N THR A 86 -1.54 11.29 11.19
CA THR A 86 -0.13 11.19 11.56
C THR A 86 0.57 10.05 10.81
N GLU A 87 -0.11 8.92 10.60
CA GLU A 87 0.42 7.79 9.84
C GLU A 87 0.71 8.18 8.38
N VAL A 88 -0.23 8.85 7.71
CA VAL A 88 -0.05 9.21 6.29
C VAL A 88 0.97 10.33 6.08
N VAL A 89 1.22 11.17 7.08
CA VAL A 89 2.22 12.25 7.02
C VAL A 89 3.61 11.78 7.45
N CYS A 90 3.72 11.07 8.58
CA CYS A 90 5.01 10.67 9.15
C CYS A 90 5.47 9.28 8.69
N CYS A 91 4.56 8.44 8.23
CA CYS A 91 4.80 7.03 7.90
C CYS A 91 4.14 6.64 6.56
N PHE A 92 4.14 7.55 5.58
CA PHE A 92 3.47 7.39 4.30
C PHE A 92 3.72 6.03 3.63
N GLY A 93 4.98 5.61 3.51
CA GLY A 93 5.33 4.31 2.91
C GLY A 93 4.73 3.11 3.64
N ASN A 94 4.69 3.16 4.98
CA ASN A 94 4.05 2.12 5.78
C ASN A 94 2.53 2.16 5.62
N SER A 95 1.93 3.34 5.44
CA SER A 95 0.49 3.46 5.20
C SER A 95 0.07 2.88 3.85
N VAL A 96 0.83 3.17 2.78
CA VAL A 96 0.58 2.61 1.44
C VAL A 96 0.80 1.08 1.45
N ALA A 97 1.91 0.61 2.03
CA ALA A 97 2.23 -0.82 2.10
C ALA A 97 1.20 -1.59 2.95
N SER A 98 0.80 -1.06 4.11
CA SER A 98 -0.19 -1.71 4.97
C SER A 98 -1.57 -1.74 4.34
N THR A 99 -1.93 -0.74 3.50
CA THR A 99 -3.17 -0.75 2.71
C THR A 99 -3.10 -1.80 1.61
N ARG A 100 -1.96 -1.94 0.94
CA ARG A 100 -1.74 -3.02 -0.03
C ARG A 100 -1.93 -4.38 0.60
N PHE A 101 -1.28 -4.64 1.74
CA PHE A 101 -1.40 -5.92 2.44
C PHE A 101 -2.83 -6.21 2.89
N LEU A 102 -3.56 -5.20 3.35
CA LEU A 102 -4.96 -5.34 3.72
C LEU A 102 -5.82 -5.80 2.52
N LEU A 103 -5.65 -5.15 1.36
CA LEU A 103 -6.38 -5.51 0.13
C LEU A 103 -5.96 -6.90 -0.39
N GLN A 104 -4.68 -7.24 -0.30
CA GLN A 104 -4.20 -8.56 -0.70
C GLN A 104 -4.82 -9.66 0.16
N ASP A 105 -4.90 -9.45 1.47
CA ASP A 105 -5.49 -10.42 2.39
C ASP A 105 -7.02 -10.49 2.22
N GLU A 106 -7.70 -9.37 1.93
CA GLU A 106 -9.15 -9.30 1.71
C GLU A 106 -9.58 -10.00 0.42
N PHE A 107 -8.87 -9.75 -0.69
CA PHE A 107 -9.22 -10.29 -2.01
C PHE A 107 -8.42 -11.52 -2.42
N ASN A 108 -7.53 -12.01 -1.55
CA ASN A 108 -6.57 -13.08 -1.86
C ASN A 108 -5.81 -12.79 -3.18
N ILE A 109 -5.19 -11.60 -3.26
CA ILE A 109 -4.48 -11.11 -4.46
C ILE A 109 -2.96 -11.25 -4.32
N GLN A 110 -2.33 -11.88 -5.30
CA GLN A 110 -0.88 -12.00 -5.39
C GLN A 110 -0.23 -10.77 -6.06
N THR A 111 0.94 -10.37 -5.56
CA THR A 111 1.82 -9.41 -6.26
C THR A 111 2.47 -10.09 -7.46
N THR A 112 2.40 -9.45 -8.63
CA THR A 112 3.09 -9.93 -9.83
C THR A 112 4.61 -9.75 -9.69
N GLN A 113 5.40 -10.46 -10.50
CA GLN A 113 6.86 -10.30 -10.50
C GLN A 113 7.28 -8.89 -10.95
N CYS A 114 6.52 -8.29 -11.87
CA CYS A 114 6.75 -6.92 -12.32
C CYS A 114 6.56 -5.93 -11.16
N ASP A 115 5.51 -6.07 -10.36
CA ASP A 115 5.31 -5.24 -9.16
C ASP A 115 6.46 -5.38 -8.16
N ASN A 116 6.93 -6.62 -7.92
CA ASN A 116 8.06 -6.86 -7.03
C ASN A 116 9.36 -6.22 -7.54
N CYS A 117 9.58 -6.21 -8.85
CA CYS A 117 10.73 -5.55 -9.46
C CYS A 117 10.66 -4.04 -9.29
N ILE A 118 9.50 -3.41 -9.53
CA ILE A 118 9.30 -1.96 -9.38
C ILE A 118 9.46 -1.53 -7.92
N ILE A 119 8.82 -2.25 -6.98
CA ILE A 119 8.92 -1.97 -5.55
C ILE A 119 10.37 -2.18 -5.09
N GLY A 120 11.02 -3.24 -5.54
CA GLY A 120 12.43 -3.51 -5.24
C GLY A 120 13.35 -2.40 -5.75
N PHE A 121 13.16 -1.94 -6.99
CA PHE A 121 13.91 -0.85 -7.58
C PHE A 121 13.75 0.46 -6.79
N MET A 122 12.51 0.80 -6.41
CA MET A 122 12.20 1.96 -5.56
C MET A 122 12.97 1.90 -4.24
N PHE A 123 12.94 0.77 -3.54
CA PHE A 123 13.69 0.60 -2.28
C PHE A 123 15.20 0.66 -2.50
N CYS A 124 15.73 0.02 -3.55
CA CYS A 124 17.15 0.08 -3.87
C CYS A 124 17.63 1.52 -4.11
N LEU A 125 16.88 2.32 -4.86
CA LEU A 125 17.21 3.72 -5.09
C LEU A 125 17.20 4.55 -3.80
N GLN A 126 16.21 4.35 -2.94
CA GLN A 126 16.16 5.07 -1.65
C GLN A 126 17.36 4.71 -0.75
N GLN A 127 17.74 3.43 -0.71
CA GLN A 127 18.88 2.96 0.06
C GLN A 127 20.20 3.52 -0.49
N LEU A 128 20.36 3.54 -1.82
CA LEU A 128 21.52 4.15 -2.46
C LEU A 128 21.61 5.65 -2.16
N ALA A 129 20.52 6.40 -2.29
CA ALA A 129 20.46 7.83 -1.94
C ALA A 129 20.87 8.08 -0.47
N CYS A 130 20.41 7.23 0.45
CA CYS A 130 20.77 7.30 1.87
C CYS A 130 22.26 7.05 2.10
N ILE A 131 22.83 5.99 1.50
CA ILE A 131 24.25 5.66 1.61
C ILE A 131 25.13 6.79 1.07
N PHE A 132 24.80 7.32 -0.11
CA PHE A 132 25.54 8.43 -0.71
C PHE A 132 25.45 9.70 0.13
N SER A 133 24.30 9.97 0.76
CA SER A 133 24.13 11.10 1.68
C SER A 133 25.03 10.98 2.92
N ILE A 134 25.14 9.77 3.50
CA ILE A 134 26.03 9.49 4.64
C ILE A 134 27.49 9.65 4.24
N ILE A 135 27.89 9.11 3.07
CA ILE A 135 29.25 9.22 2.56
C ILE A 135 29.62 10.68 2.29
N ALA A 136 28.72 11.46 1.68
CA ALA A 136 28.93 12.89 1.44
C ALA A 136 29.11 13.68 2.75
N LEU A 137 28.40 13.28 3.82
CA LEU A 137 28.53 13.89 5.15
C LEU A 137 29.86 13.55 5.84
N ILE A 138 30.39 12.34 5.65
CA ILE A 138 31.68 11.91 6.22
C ILE A 138 32.87 12.49 5.45
N VAL A 139 32.82 12.49 4.11
CA VAL A 139 33.94 12.90 3.24
C VAL A 139 34.03 14.43 3.11
N GLY A 140 32.91 15.15 3.31
CA GLY A 140 32.89 16.62 3.32
C GLY A 140 33.18 17.29 1.97
N ASN A 141 33.16 16.55 0.87
CA ASN A 141 33.44 17.06 -0.48
C ASN A 141 32.16 17.64 -1.14
N SER A 142 32.23 18.84 -1.71
CA SER A 142 31.09 19.54 -2.32
C SER A 142 30.51 18.78 -3.52
N GLU A 143 31.36 18.20 -4.37
CA GLU A 143 30.96 17.47 -5.59
C GLU A 143 30.12 16.23 -5.25
N LEU A 144 30.53 15.49 -4.21
CA LEU A 144 29.79 14.32 -3.72
C LEU A 144 28.45 14.72 -3.09
N ARG A 145 28.37 15.91 -2.48
CA ARG A 145 27.14 16.41 -1.89
C ARG A 145 26.12 16.80 -2.95
N GLU A 146 26.55 17.47 -4.03
CA GLU A 146 25.67 17.76 -5.17
C GLU A 146 25.18 16.48 -5.85
N ALA A 147 26.08 15.52 -6.09
CA ALA A 147 25.71 14.22 -6.63
C ALA A 147 24.71 13.47 -5.73
N SER A 148 24.90 13.51 -4.40
CA SER A 148 23.95 12.90 -3.45
C SER A 148 22.58 13.58 -3.48
N GLN A 149 22.53 14.91 -3.62
CA GLN A 149 21.27 15.66 -3.66
C GLN A 149 20.48 15.34 -4.94
N VAL A 150 21.16 15.25 -6.09
CA VAL A 150 20.53 14.84 -7.36
C VAL A 150 20.00 13.41 -7.25
N LEU A 151 20.77 12.50 -6.65
CA LEU A 151 20.35 11.12 -6.44
C LEU A 151 19.14 11.02 -5.49
N SER A 152 19.13 11.78 -4.39
CA SER A 152 17.98 11.87 -3.50
C SER A 152 16.74 12.43 -4.20
N CYS A 153 16.89 13.49 -4.99
CA CYS A 153 15.77 14.05 -5.76
C CYS A 153 15.21 13.03 -6.78
N LEU A 154 16.08 12.26 -7.44
CA LEU A 154 15.67 11.18 -8.33
C LEU A 154 14.96 10.05 -7.58
N ALA A 155 15.49 9.63 -6.44
CA ALA A 155 14.88 8.60 -5.60
C ALA A 155 13.49 9.02 -5.12
N ASP A 156 13.35 10.27 -4.63
CA ASP A 156 12.07 10.81 -4.17
C ASP A 156 11.06 10.94 -5.32
N PHE A 157 11.51 11.30 -6.52
CA PHE A 157 10.64 11.33 -7.72
C PHE A 157 10.12 9.93 -8.09
N VAL A 158 11.01 8.93 -8.13
CA VAL A 158 10.62 7.54 -8.38
C VAL A 158 9.69 7.03 -7.28
N TYR A 159 9.97 7.38 -6.03
CA TYR A 159 9.13 7.02 -4.89
C TYR A 159 7.72 7.61 -5.01
N CYS A 160 7.59 8.91 -5.26
CA CYS A 160 6.30 9.57 -5.43
C CYS A 160 5.50 8.99 -6.61
N THR A 161 6.15 8.72 -7.74
CA THR A 161 5.49 8.15 -8.93
C THR A 161 5.02 6.72 -8.70
N VAL A 162 5.88 5.84 -8.16
CA VAL A 162 5.50 4.46 -7.85
C VAL A 162 4.39 4.42 -6.80
N CYS A 163 4.47 5.23 -5.73
CA CYS A 163 3.42 5.30 -4.73
C CYS A 163 2.10 5.85 -5.27
N ALA A 164 2.12 6.79 -6.23
CA ALA A 164 0.90 7.25 -6.90
C ALA A 164 0.24 6.14 -7.73
N CYS A 165 1.03 5.36 -8.48
CA CYS A 165 0.54 4.20 -9.21
C CYS A 165 -0.05 3.14 -8.27
N MET A 166 0.64 2.81 -7.17
CA MET A 166 0.15 1.86 -6.16
C MET A 166 -1.17 2.32 -5.53
N GLN A 167 -1.27 3.59 -5.14
CA GLN A 167 -2.50 4.15 -4.59
C GLN A 167 -3.65 4.13 -5.60
N THR A 168 -3.37 4.37 -6.88
CA THR A 168 -4.36 4.25 -7.96
C THR A 168 -4.79 2.80 -8.16
N GLN A 169 -3.86 1.84 -8.09
CA GLN A 169 -4.17 0.41 -8.12
C GLN A 169 -5.11 0.02 -6.97
N HIS A 170 -4.85 0.49 -5.75
CA HIS A 170 -5.70 0.26 -4.58
C HIS A 170 -7.11 0.83 -4.80
N LYS A 171 -7.21 2.04 -5.39
CA LYS A 171 -8.49 2.68 -5.72
C LYS A 171 -9.30 1.84 -6.70
N ILE A 172 -8.69 1.39 -7.79
CA ILE A 172 -9.35 0.56 -8.81
C ILE A 172 -9.86 -0.75 -8.21
N GLU A 173 -9.05 -1.43 -7.39
CA GLU A 173 -9.48 -2.69 -6.75
C GLU A 173 -10.63 -2.45 -5.76
N MET A 174 -10.62 -1.34 -5.02
CA MET A 174 -11.75 -0.95 -4.17
C MET A 174 -12.98 -0.51 -4.98
N ASP A 175 -12.81 0.14 -6.14
CA ASP A 175 -13.93 0.46 -7.03
C ASP A 175 -14.58 -0.80 -7.61
N LYS A 176 -13.78 -1.84 -7.89
CA LYS A 176 -14.27 -3.17 -8.24
C LYS A 176 -15.02 -3.83 -7.08
N ARG A 177 -14.52 -3.75 -5.85
CA ARG A 177 -15.24 -4.22 -4.65
C ARG A 177 -16.60 -3.54 -4.50
N ASP A 178 -16.61 -2.22 -4.60
CA ASP A 178 -17.81 -1.40 -4.36
C ASP A 178 -18.81 -1.47 -5.54
N GLY A 179 -18.59 -2.36 -6.52
CA GLY A 179 -19.53 -2.63 -7.61
C GLY A 179 -19.66 -1.48 -8.62
N LYS A 180 -18.64 -0.62 -8.76
CA LYS A 180 -18.68 0.50 -9.72
C LYS A 180 -18.43 0.07 -11.17
N PHE A 181 -18.05 -1.19 -11.39
CA PHE A 181 -17.89 -1.81 -12.70
C PHE A 181 -18.96 -2.90 -12.89
N GLY A 182 -20.13 -2.55 -13.45
CA GLY A 182 -21.18 -3.52 -13.86
C GLY A 182 -22.29 -3.80 -12.82
N PRO A 183 -23.34 -4.55 -13.19
CA PRO A 183 -24.55 -4.70 -12.38
C PRO A 183 -24.25 -5.42 -11.05
N GLN A 184 -24.55 -4.71 -9.96
CA GLN A 184 -24.41 -5.09 -8.56
C GLN A 184 -24.79 -6.56 -8.29
N PRO A 185 -23.83 -7.46 -7.97
CA PRO A 185 -24.17 -8.71 -7.34
C PRO A 185 -24.53 -8.44 -5.87
N VAL A 186 -25.69 -8.96 -5.49
CA VAL A 186 -26.30 -9.11 -4.16
C VAL A 186 -25.38 -8.74 -2.98
N MET A 187 -25.80 -7.71 -2.23
CA MET A 187 -25.24 -7.26 -0.95
C MET A 187 -24.89 -8.45 -0.04
N VAL A 188 -23.61 -8.82 0.00
CA VAL A 188 -23.03 -9.62 1.06
C VAL A 188 -22.60 -8.62 2.13
N ALA A 189 -23.21 -8.68 3.32
CA ALA A 189 -22.79 -7.88 4.46
C ALA A 189 -21.27 -8.06 4.68
N PRO A 190 -20.50 -6.97 4.87
CA PRO A 190 -19.05 -7.07 5.02
C PRO A 190 -18.77 -7.97 6.22
N SER A 191 -18.13 -9.11 5.97
CA SER A 191 -17.67 -10.00 7.03
C SER A 191 -16.84 -9.17 8.00
N VAL A 192 -17.08 -9.33 9.30
CA VAL A 192 -16.26 -8.76 10.38
C VAL A 192 -14.79 -8.85 9.99
N GLN A 193 -14.21 -7.71 9.62
CA GLN A 193 -12.84 -7.64 9.15
C GLN A 193 -11.95 -7.65 10.38
N GLN A 194 -11.80 -8.83 10.97
CA GLN A 194 -10.66 -9.13 11.81
C GLN A 194 -9.44 -9.10 10.89
N MET A 195 -8.46 -8.24 11.18
CA MET A 195 -7.10 -8.50 10.71
C MET A 195 -6.80 -9.96 11.06
N SER A 196 -6.69 -10.83 10.06
CA SER A 196 -6.87 -12.27 10.20
C SER A 196 -6.14 -12.78 11.43
N ARG A 197 -6.92 -13.02 12.49
CA ARG A 197 -6.47 -13.71 13.70
C ARG A 197 -6.50 -15.18 13.32
N PHE A 198 -5.44 -15.63 12.63
CA PHE A 198 -4.99 -17.01 12.36
C PHE A 198 -6.01 -18.13 12.02
N ASP A 199 -7.31 -17.91 12.03
CA ASP A 199 -8.38 -18.92 12.01
C ASP A 199 -9.52 -18.53 11.04
N GLN A 200 -9.21 -17.89 9.91
CA GLN A 200 -10.22 -17.69 8.86
C GLN A 200 -10.00 -18.72 7.75
N ALA A 201 -11.00 -19.58 7.54
CA ALA A 201 -11.05 -20.48 6.39
C ALA A 201 -11.07 -19.66 5.09
N VAL A 202 -10.29 -20.12 4.10
CA VAL A 202 -10.21 -19.53 2.76
C VAL A 202 -11.62 -19.38 2.18
N PRO A 203 -12.08 -18.16 1.84
CA PRO A 203 -13.39 -17.98 1.23
C PRO A 203 -13.43 -18.58 -0.18
N PRO A 204 -14.61 -19.04 -0.66
CA PRO A 204 -14.74 -19.72 -1.94
C PRO A 204 -14.47 -18.80 -3.13
N PHE A 205 -14.09 -19.44 -4.24
CA PHE A 205 -13.74 -18.85 -5.53
C PHE A 205 -14.78 -17.83 -6.03
N VAL A 206 -14.33 -16.60 -6.33
CA VAL A 206 -15.05 -15.64 -7.17
C VAL A 206 -14.32 -15.59 -8.52
N GLY A 207 -14.62 -16.53 -9.41
CA GLY A 207 -14.16 -16.44 -10.79
C GLY A 207 -15.34 -16.32 -11.72
N TYR A 208 -15.27 -15.34 -12.62
CA TYR A 208 -16.15 -15.25 -13.76
C TYR A 208 -15.41 -14.79 -15.02
N ALA A 209 -16.04 -15.14 -16.13
CA ALA A 209 -15.48 -15.41 -17.45
C ALA A 209 -14.63 -14.29 -18.06
N SER A 210 -13.58 -14.71 -18.77
CA SER A 210 -12.87 -13.90 -19.76
C SER A 210 -13.85 -13.46 -20.85
N HIS A 211 -14.05 -12.16 -20.98
CA HIS A 211 -14.77 -11.58 -22.12
C HIS A 211 -13.95 -11.81 -23.40
N ALA A 212 -14.55 -12.54 -24.35
CA ALA A 212 -14.23 -12.47 -25.77
C ALA A 212 -15.22 -11.53 -26.46
#